data_AF-U2T6G4-F1
#
_entry.id   AF-U2T6G4-F1
#
_cell.length_a   1.000
_cell.length_b   1.000
_cell.length_c   1.000
_cell.angle_alpha   90.00
_cell.angle_beta   90.00
_cell.angle_gamma   90.00
#
_symmetry.space_group_name_H-M   'P 1'
#
loop_
_entity.id
_entity.type
_entity.pdbx_description
1 polymer ?
#
loop_
_entity_poly.entity_id
_entity_poly.type
_entity_poly.pdbx_seq_one_letter_code
_entity_poly.pdbx_strand_id
1 'polypeptide(L)' 'MSEDTDGTDGTGVGKTGEGSLWGARFAGGPSPELAALSKSTHFDWALAAYDIAGSRAHATALAAAGYLDDAELAGML' A
#
# COMPACT_ATOMS: atom_id res chain seq x y z
N MET A 1 9.66 40.57 26.00
CA MET A 1 10.11 39.17 25.98
C MET A 1 9.03 38.42 25.22
N SER A 2 9.25 38.27 23.92
CA SER A 2 8.32 37.66 22.97
C SER A 2 8.37 36.16 23.11
N GLU A 3 7.23 35.50 23.27
CA GLU A 3 7.05 34.10 22.88
C GLU A 3 5.62 33.94 22.34
N ASP A 4 5.46 34.26 21.05
CA ASP A 4 4.36 33.77 20.23
C ASP A 4 4.63 32.29 19.96
N THR A 5 3.92 31.39 20.64
CA THR A 5 3.91 29.96 20.28
C THR A 5 2.61 29.66 19.53
N ASP A 6 2.61 29.94 18.23
CA ASP A 6 1.65 29.36 17.28
C ASP A 6 2.05 27.90 17.03
N GLY A 7 1.52 27.01 17.87
CA GLY A 7 1.61 25.57 17.69
C GLY A 7 0.56 25.12 16.69
N THR A 8 0.86 25.26 15.39
CA THR A 8 0.02 24.77 14.30
C THR A 8 -0.39 23.32 14.52
N ASP A 9 -1.70 23.13 14.61
CA ASP A 9 -2.39 21.87 14.84
C ASP A 9 -2.13 20.89 13.69
N GLY A 10 -1.28 19.90 13.93
CA GLY A 10 -0.88 18.86 12.98
C GLY A 10 -1.97 17.81 12.74
N THR A 11 -3.20 18.23 12.43
CA THR A 11 -4.31 17.33 12.10
C THR A 11 -4.18 16.84 10.66
N GLY A 12 -3.12 16.07 10.39
CA GLY A 12 -3.00 15.23 9.21
C GLY A 12 -3.69 13.90 9.48
N VAL A 13 -5.03 13.87 9.44
CA VAL A 13 -5.76 12.60 9.37
C VAL A 13 -5.40 11.95 8.04
N GLY A 14 -4.41 11.06 8.07
CA GLY A 14 -3.91 10.35 6.89
C GLY A 14 -5.06 9.64 6.19
N LYS A 15 -5.38 10.08 4.98
CA LYS A 15 -6.27 9.34 4.08
C LYS A 15 -5.64 7.97 3.84
N THR A 16 -6.46 6.93 3.78
CA THR A 16 -6.04 5.57 3.40
C THR A 16 -5.29 5.64 2.06
N GLY A 17 -3.96 5.62 2.12
CA GLY A 17 -3.07 5.95 0.99
C GLY A 17 -1.75 6.61 1.44
N GLU A 18 -1.76 7.29 2.59
CA GLU A 18 -0.57 7.92 3.19
C GLU A 18 -0.30 7.30 4.56
N GLY A 19 0.29 6.09 4.62
CA GLY A 19 0.89 5.61 5.88
C GLY A 19 0.76 4.14 6.27
N SER A 20 0.17 3.25 5.45
CA SER A 20 0.23 1.82 5.77
C SER A 20 1.44 1.17 5.11
N LEU A 21 2.60 1.27 5.76
CA LEU A 21 3.75 0.44 5.42
C LEU A 21 3.32 -1.04 5.50
N TRP A 22 3.29 -1.76 4.37
CA TRP A 22 2.95 -3.19 4.30
C TRP A 22 1.60 -3.58 4.94
N GLY A 23 0.61 -2.68 4.91
CA GLY A 23 -0.69 -2.93 5.53
C GLY A 23 -0.70 -2.79 7.06
N ALA A 24 0.32 -2.15 7.65
CA ALA A 24 0.34 -1.79 9.07
C ALA A 24 -0.78 -0.81 9.46
N ARG A 25 -1.05 -0.73 10.77
CA ARG A 25 -2.06 0.14 11.40
C ARG A 25 -1.40 1.01 12.46
N PHE A 26 -0.56 1.94 12.01
CA PHE A 26 0.02 2.94 12.90
C PHE A 26 -1.04 4.00 13.23
N ALA A 27 -1.03 4.51 14.48
CA ALA A 27 -1.90 5.61 14.88
C ALA A 27 -1.58 6.92 14.12
N GLY A 28 -0.36 7.04 13.57
CA GLY A 28 0.07 8.09 12.63
C GLY A 28 0.85 7.49 11.45
N GLY A 29 1.44 8.30 10.56
CA GLY A 29 2.27 7.79 9.46
C GLY A 29 3.64 7.22 9.90
N PRO A 30 4.34 6.44 9.05
CA PRO A 30 5.71 6.03 9.32
C PRO A 30 6.63 7.27 9.37
N SER A 31 7.67 7.23 10.21
CA SER A 31 8.71 8.26 10.16
C SER A 31 9.42 8.25 8.80
N PRO A 32 10.04 9.36 8.36
CA PRO A 32 10.81 9.40 7.12
C PRO A 32 11.90 8.33 7.05
N GLU A 33 12.56 8.05 8.18
CA GLU A 33 13.60 7.04 8.30
C GLU A 33 13.05 5.63 8.10
N LEU A 34 11.90 5.33 8.70
CA LEU A 34 11.24 4.04 8.53
C LEU A 34 10.78 3.82 7.09
N ALA A 35 10.24 4.85 6.45
CA ALA A 35 9.84 4.79 5.04
C ALA A 35 11.05 4.56 4.12
N ALA A 36 12.17 5.25 4.36
CA ALA A 36 13.40 5.08 3.60
C ALA A 36 14.02 3.68 3.79
N LEU A 37 14.10 3.20 5.04
CA LEU A 37 14.64 1.88 5.37
C LEU A 37 13.82 0.75 4.75
N SER A 38 12.50 0.91 4.69
CA SER A 38 11.58 -0.13 4.23
C SER A 38 11.48 -0.25 2.70
N LYS A 39 12.07 0.68 1.94
CA LYS A 39 11.94 0.72 0.48
C LYS A 39 12.81 -0.35 -0.17
N SER A 40 12.18 -1.36 -0.76
CA SER A 40 12.85 -2.46 -1.49
C SER A 40 12.84 -2.32 -3.02
N THR A 41 12.12 -1.32 -3.56
CA THR A 41 11.88 -1.18 -5.02
C THR A 41 13.13 -1.05 -5.88
N HIS A 42 14.28 -0.74 -5.27
CA HIS A 42 15.56 -0.63 -5.95
C HIS A 42 16.19 -1.99 -6.29
N PHE A 43 15.72 -3.09 -5.68
CA PHE A 43 16.18 -4.45 -6.00
C PHE A 43 15.05 -5.44 -6.29
N ASP A 44 13.86 -5.25 -5.70
CA ASP A 44 12.76 -6.21 -5.87
C ASP A 44 12.08 -6.15 -7.26
N TRP A 45 12.40 -5.15 -8.09
CA TRP A 45 11.79 -4.99 -9.41
C TRP A 45 11.99 -6.22 -10.32
N ALA A 46 13.05 -6.98 -10.09
CA ALA A 46 13.27 -8.27 -10.74
C ALA A 46 12.13 -9.29 -10.50
N LEU A 47 11.34 -9.10 -9.43
CA LEU A 47 10.22 -9.96 -9.06
C LEU A 47 8.90 -9.61 -9.76
N ALA A 48 8.82 -8.48 -10.47
CA ALA A 48 7.57 -7.98 -11.05
C ALA A 48 6.86 -9.00 -11.97
N ALA A 49 7.62 -9.78 -12.75
CA ALA A 49 7.05 -10.81 -13.61
C ALA A 49 6.37 -11.94 -12.81
N TYR A 50 6.93 -12.29 -11.65
CA TYR A 50 6.35 -13.30 -10.75
C TYR A 50 5.11 -12.77 -10.05
N ASP A 51 5.09 -11.49 -9.67
CA ASP A 51 3.92 -10.83 -9.07
C ASP A 51 2.73 -10.80 -10.04
N ILE A 52 2.95 -10.48 -11.32
CA ILE A 52 1.92 -10.54 -12.36
C ILE A 52 1.41 -11.97 -12.55
N ALA A 53 2.32 -12.95 -12.64
CA ALA A 53 1.94 -14.34 -12.79
C ALA A 53 1.11 -14.85 -11.58
N GLY A 54 1.54 -14.50 -10.37
CA GLY A 54 0.84 -14.83 -9.13
C GLY A 54 -0.55 -14.18 -9.04
N SER A 55 -0.66 -12.90 -9.42
CA SER A 55 -1.93 -12.17 -9.46
C SER A 55 -2.93 -12.82 -10.42
N ARG A 56 -2.50 -13.19 -11.63
CA ARG A 56 -3.35 -13.91 -12.61
C ARG A 56 -3.80 -15.28 -12.07
N ALA A 57 -2.89 -16.03 -11.46
CA ALA A 57 -3.22 -17.33 -10.86
C ALA A 57 -4.25 -17.17 -9.72
N HIS A 58 -4.10 -16.13 -8.90
CA HIS A 58 -5.03 -15.82 -7.82
C HIS A 58 -6.41 -15.41 -8.34
N ALA A 59 -6.48 -14.56 -9.37
CA ALA A 59 -7.75 -14.18 -10.01
C ALA A 59 -8.49 -15.41 -10.55
N THR A 60 -7.80 -16.31 -11.25
CA THR A 60 -8.37 -17.59 -11.72
C THR A 60 -8.87 -18.45 -10.56
N ALA A 61 -8.14 -18.51 -9.43
CA ALA A 61 -8.57 -19.27 -8.26
C ALA A 61 -9.82 -18.66 -7.59
N LEU A 62 -9.92 -17.34 -7.54
CA LEU A 62 -11.10 -16.64 -7.02
C LEU A 62 -12.34 -16.88 -7.89
N ALA A 63 -12.20 -16.81 -9.22
CA ALA A 63 -13.28 -17.13 -10.15
C ALA A 63 -13.73 -18.60 -10.01
N ALA A 64 -12.78 -19.54 -9.92
CA ALA A 64 -13.08 -20.95 -9.69
C ALA A 64 -13.83 -21.21 -8.37
N ALA A 65 -13.60 -20.36 -7.36
CA ALA A 65 -14.30 -20.41 -6.08
C ALA A 65 -15.64 -19.63 -6.08
N GLY A 66 -16.01 -18.98 -7.19
CA GLY A 66 -17.26 -18.22 -7.33
C GLY A 66 -17.22 -16.83 -6.71
N TYR A 67 -16.03 -16.28 -6.43
CA TYR A 67 -15.88 -14.91 -5.92
C TYR A 67 -15.74 -13.85 -7.01
N LEU A 68 -15.50 -14.26 -8.25
CA LEU A 68 -15.48 -13.40 -9.42
C LEU A 68 -16.36 -14.01 -10.50
N ASP A 69 -17.09 -13.18 -11.24
CA ASP A 69 -17.73 -13.60 -12.48
C ASP A 69 -16.75 -13.58 -13.68
N ASP A 70 -17.23 -14.05 -14.83
CA ASP A 70 -16.41 -14.17 -16.05
C ASP A 70 -15.94 -12.79 -16.57
N ALA A 71 -16.74 -11.73 -16.39
CA ALA A 71 -16.39 -10.39 -16.83
C ALA A 71 -15.35 -9.75 -15.91
N GLU A 72 -15.48 -9.94 -14.60
CA GLU A 72 -14.53 -9.52 -13.59
C GLU A 72 -13.18 -10.23 -13.78
N LEU A 73 -13.19 -11.55 -13.98
CA LEU A 73 -11.97 -12.30 -14.29
C LEU A 73 -11.33 -11.80 -15.58
N ALA A 74 -12.10 -11.61 -16.65
CA ALA A 74 -11.58 -11.11 -17.92
C ALA A 74 -10.96 -9.70 -17.80
N GLY A 75 -11.49 -8.85 -16.91
CA GLY A 75 -10.92 -7.53 -16.64
C GLY A 75 -9.58 -7.55 -15.89
N MET A 76 -9.24 -8.66 -15.23
CA MET A 76 -8.01 -8.80 -14.45
C MET A 76 -6.84 -9.45 -15.23
N LEU A 77 -7.10 -10.09 -16.38
CA LEU A 77 -6.12 -10.91 -17.13
C LEU A 77 -5.49 -10.20 -18.33
#